data_AF-A0A9X8VJE7-F1
#
_entry.id   AF-A0A9X8VJE7-F1
#
_cell.length_a   1.000
_cell.length_b   1.000
_cell.length_c   1.000
_cell.angle_alpha   90.00
_cell.angle_beta   90.00
_cell.angle_gamma   90.00
#
_symmetry.space_group_name_H-M   'P 1'
#
loop_
_entity.id
_entity.type
_entity.pdbx_description
1 polymer ?
#
loop_
_entity_poly.entity_id
_entity_poly.type
_entity_poly.pdbx_seq_one_letter_code
_entity_poly.pdbx_strand_id
1 'polypeptide(L)'
;MSRYDVIGRMNACFNELEQALGALQQQIAPLRLLAARVFSLPEVEKGQEHQAISHIAVEQHVGQAARDLALEHYQRLFIHHNRENVSSKAAVRLPGVICLAVEQPEYQTLQTQLALINRLKSELEQIITVDSGLAPEQRFEFVHTHLHGLITLSAYRTLTALTNPDSVRFG
;
A
#
# COMPACT_ATOMS: atom_id res chain seq x y z
N MET A 1 -26.26 8.32 11.37
CA MET A 1 -25.12 9.24 11.12
C MET A 1 -25.45 10.12 9.93
N SER A 2 -25.03 11.39 9.94
CA SER A 2 -25.20 12.27 8.78
C SER A 2 -24.16 11.92 7.71
N ARG A 3 -24.52 12.03 6.42
CA ARG A 3 -23.60 11.77 5.29
C ARG A 3 -22.34 12.65 5.35
N TYR A 4 -22.45 13.86 5.89
CA TYR A 4 -21.33 14.78 6.11
C TYR A 4 -20.32 14.27 7.15
N ASP A 5 -20.78 13.53 8.15
CA ASP A 5 -19.95 12.97 9.21
C ASP A 5 -19.07 11.82 8.68
N VAL A 6 -19.64 10.96 7.84
CA VAL A 6 -18.90 9.87 7.16
C VAL A 6 -17.79 10.44 6.27
N ILE A 7 -18.08 11.49 5.49
CA ILE A 7 -17.09 12.13 4.60
C ILE A 7 -15.95 12.73 5.42
N GLY A 8 -16.27 13.44 6.51
CA GLY A 8 -15.27 14.01 7.42
C GLY A 8 -14.36 12.94 8.01
N ARG A 9 -14.94 11.86 8.54
CA ARG A 9 -14.20 10.70 9.08
C ARG A 9 -13.31 10.04 8.03
N MET A 10 -13.82 9.83 6.82
CA MET A 10 -13.07 9.23 5.71
C MET A 10 -11.82 10.04 5.37
N ASN A 11 -11.98 11.36 5.17
CA ASN A 11 -10.86 12.24 4.83
C ASN A 11 -9.85 12.34 5.98
N ALA A 12 -10.33 12.43 7.23
CA ALA A 12 -9.45 12.45 8.39
C ALA A 12 -8.64 11.15 8.52
N CYS A 13 -9.31 9.99 8.41
CA CYS A 13 -8.67 8.68 8.46
C CYS A 13 -7.64 8.51 7.34
N PHE A 14 -7.96 8.95 6.12
CA PHE A 14 -7.04 8.88 4.99
C PHE A 14 -5.81 9.79 5.19
N ASN A 15 -6.00 11.03 5.64
CA ASN A 15 -4.89 11.94 5.93
C ASN A 15 -3.97 11.39 7.04
N GLU A 16 -4.54 10.80 8.09
CA GLU A 16 -3.77 10.15 9.15
C GLU A 16 -2.99 8.95 8.61
N LEU A 17 -3.59 8.17 7.70
CA LEU A 17 -2.93 7.04 7.03
C LEU A 17 -1.73 7.51 6.19
N GLU A 18 -1.88 8.57 5.38
CA GLU A 18 -0.77 9.13 4.60
C GLU A 18 0.38 9.61 5.50
N GLN A 19 0.05 10.34 6.57
CA GLN A 19 1.05 10.80 7.54
C GLN A 19 1.77 9.62 8.21
N ALA A 20 1.02 8.58 8.59
CA ALA A 20 1.58 7.37 9.20
C ALA A 20 2.50 6.61 8.23
N LEU A 21 2.15 6.53 6.94
CA LEU A 21 3.01 5.93 5.92
C LEU A 21 4.29 6.75 5.70
N GLY A 22 4.20 8.08 5.70
CA GLY A 22 5.36 8.98 5.65
C GLY A 22 6.27 8.80 6.86
N ALA A 23 5.71 8.74 8.07
CA ALA A 23 6.46 8.50 9.29
C ALA A 23 7.17 7.13 9.30
N LEU A 24 6.52 6.08 8.80
CA LEU A 24 7.14 4.76 8.65
C LEU A 24 8.38 4.82 7.74
N GLN A 25 8.31 5.56 6.63
CA GLN A 25 9.45 5.73 5.74
C GLN A 25 10.62 6.42 6.45
N GLN A 26 10.35 7.48 7.22
CA GLN A 26 11.37 8.18 8.01
C GLN A 26 11.98 7.29 9.10
N GLN A 27 11.18 6.42 9.72
CA GLN A 27 11.67 5.45 10.70
C GLN A 27 12.53 4.36 10.06
N ILE A 28 12.20 3.90 8.84
CA ILE A 28 12.96 2.85 8.14
C ILE A 28 14.26 3.37 7.51
N ALA A 29 14.26 4.61 7.01
CA ALA A 29 15.38 5.20 6.29
C ALA A 29 16.76 5.08 7.00
N PRO A 30 16.89 5.36 8.31
CA PRO A 30 18.16 5.27 9.03
C PRO A 30 18.56 3.85 9.42
N LEU A 31 17.65 2.88 9.37
CA LEU A 31 17.92 1.52 9.83
C LEU A 31 18.89 0.80 8.91
N ARG A 32 19.75 -0.03 9.51
CA ARG A 32 20.73 -0.80 8.77
C ARG A 32 20.04 -1.89 7.95
N LEU A 33 20.17 -1.80 6.63
CA LEU A 33 19.66 -2.81 5.72
C LEU A 33 20.55 -4.06 5.75
N LEU A 34 19.98 -5.21 6.11
CA LEU A 34 20.65 -6.52 6.09
C LEU A 34 20.58 -7.14 4.70
N ALA A 35 19.39 -7.11 4.11
CA ALA A 35 19.11 -7.59 2.77
C ALA A 35 17.82 -6.94 2.26
N ALA A 36 17.72 -6.70 0.97
CA ALA A 36 16.45 -6.40 0.33
C ALA A 36 16.44 -7.04 -1.04
N ARG A 37 15.26 -7.55 -1.41
CA ARG A 37 15.00 -8.10 -2.73
C ARG A 37 13.54 -7.90 -3.05
N VAL A 38 13.28 -7.18 -4.13
CA VAL A 38 11.92 -6.97 -4.67
C VAL A 38 11.91 -7.26 -6.16
N PHE A 39 10.73 -7.55 -6.68
CA PHE A 39 10.54 -7.97 -8.05
C PHE A 39 9.50 -7.07 -8.70
N SER A 40 9.93 -6.22 -9.63
CA SER A 40 9.00 -5.41 -10.42
C SER A 40 8.35 -6.30 -11.48
N LEU A 41 7.03 -6.19 -11.57
CA LEU A 41 6.24 -6.86 -12.61
C LEU A 41 5.99 -5.88 -13.77
N PRO A 42 5.76 -6.39 -15.00
CA PRO A 42 5.42 -5.55 -16.13
C PRO A 42 4.13 -4.77 -15.85
N GLU A 43 4.10 -3.51 -16.27
CA GLU A 43 2.88 -2.72 -16.20
C GLU A 43 1.83 -3.31 -17.15
N VAL A 44 0.57 -3.36 -16.71
CA VAL A 44 -0.55 -3.74 -17.56
C VAL A 44 -1.12 -2.48 -18.18
N GLU A 45 -1.06 -2.36 -19.50
CA GLU A 45 -1.63 -1.24 -20.23
C GLU A 45 -3.17 -1.27 -20.19
N LYS A 46 -3.78 -0.09 -20.24
CA LYS A 46 -5.24 0.04 -20.39
C LYS A 46 -5.72 -0.69 -21.64
N GLY A 47 -6.76 -1.50 -21.51
CA GLY A 47 -7.32 -2.33 -22.59
C GLY A 47 -6.68 -3.71 -22.70
N GLN A 48 -5.56 -3.98 -22.01
CA GLN A 48 -4.94 -5.30 -21.97
C GLN A 48 -5.29 -6.11 -20.73
N GLU A 49 -6.23 -5.64 -19.88
CA GLU A 49 -6.53 -6.27 -18.58
C GLU A 49 -7.07 -7.69 -18.68
N HIS A 50 -7.66 -8.05 -19.82
CA HIS A 50 -8.26 -9.35 -20.07
C HIS A 50 -7.38 -10.30 -20.89
N GLN A 51 -6.16 -9.87 -21.25
CA GLN A 51 -5.24 -10.73 -21.99
C GLN A 51 -4.78 -11.90 -21.10
N ALA A 52 -4.73 -13.09 -21.69
CA ALA A 52 -4.22 -14.27 -20.99
C ALA A 52 -2.73 -14.10 -20.68
N ILE A 53 -2.36 -14.26 -19.41
CA ILE A 53 -0.98 -14.17 -18.97
C ILE A 53 -0.38 -15.56 -18.97
N SER A 54 0.46 -15.85 -19.97
CA SER A 54 1.21 -17.12 -20.07
C SER A 54 2.60 -17.04 -19.44
N HIS A 55 3.18 -15.84 -19.39
CA HIS A 55 4.50 -15.57 -18.84
C HIS A 55 4.55 -14.15 -18.23
N ILE A 56 5.19 -14.01 -17.07
CA ILE A 56 5.43 -12.72 -16.41
C ILE A 56 6.94 -12.54 -16.30
N ALA A 57 7.50 -11.63 -17.09
CA ALA A 57 8.91 -11.27 -16.97
C ALA A 57 9.09 -10.39 -15.74
N VAL A 58 9.85 -10.85 -14.75
CA VAL A 58 10.12 -10.09 -13.52
C VAL A 58 11.49 -9.45 -13.54
N GLU A 59 11.59 -8.20 -13.11
CA GLU A 59 12.86 -7.51 -12.90
C GLU A 59 13.22 -7.54 -11.42
N GLN A 60 14.39 -8.07 -11.09
CA GLN A 60 14.86 -8.13 -9.70
C GLN A 60 15.63 -6.86 -9.34
N HIS A 61 15.24 -6.24 -8.23
CA HIS A 61 16.01 -5.20 -7.56
C HIS A 61 16.55 -5.74 -6.23
N VAL A 62 17.75 -5.31 -5.85
CA VAL A 62 18.42 -5.73 -4.61
C VAL A 62 18.99 -4.54 -3.84
N GLY A 63 19.26 -4.74 -2.55
CA GLY A 63 19.91 -3.73 -1.71
C GLY A 63 19.10 -2.43 -1.62
N GLN A 64 19.78 -1.29 -1.74
CA GLN A 64 19.13 0.00 -1.51
C GLN A 64 18.05 0.33 -2.54
N ALA A 65 18.27 0.02 -3.81
CA ALA A 65 17.26 0.17 -4.85
C ALA A 65 15.97 -0.58 -4.52
N ALA A 66 16.09 -1.80 -3.96
CA ALA A 66 14.92 -2.58 -3.54
C ALA A 66 14.20 -1.97 -2.35
N ARG A 67 14.94 -1.42 -1.38
CA ARG A 67 14.36 -0.73 -0.22
C ARG A 67 13.60 0.51 -0.66
N ASP A 68 14.21 1.33 -1.50
CA ASP A 68 13.64 2.61 -1.91
C ASP A 68 12.37 2.39 -2.76
N LEU A 69 12.39 1.41 -3.68
CA LEU A 69 11.20 0.97 -4.42
C LEU A 69 10.10 0.44 -3.50
N ALA A 70 10.44 -0.34 -2.47
CA ALA A 70 9.44 -0.85 -1.52
C ALA A 70 8.76 0.28 -0.73
N LEU A 71 9.55 1.25 -0.26
CA LEU A 71 9.05 2.40 0.50
C LEU A 71 8.16 3.32 -0.36
N GLU A 72 8.56 3.59 -1.59
CA GLU A 72 7.73 4.30 -2.57
C GLU A 72 6.44 3.53 -2.85
N HIS A 73 6.51 2.21 -3.01
CA HIS A 73 5.36 1.38 -3.31
C HIS A 73 4.30 1.38 -2.19
N TYR A 74 4.69 1.54 -0.92
CA TYR A 74 3.72 1.69 0.18
C TYR A 74 2.89 2.97 0.11
N GLN A 75 3.41 4.02 -0.51
CA GLN A 75 2.75 5.32 -0.69
C GLN A 75 2.01 5.41 -2.03
N ARG A 76 2.07 4.37 -2.87
CA ARG A 76 1.42 4.32 -4.19
C ARG A 76 -0.09 4.10 -4.07
N LEU A 77 -0.78 5.10 -3.52
CA LEU A 77 -2.21 5.07 -3.23
C LEU A 77 -3.09 5.69 -4.32
N PHE A 78 -2.55 6.55 -5.18
CA PHE A 78 -3.33 7.25 -6.21
C PHE A 78 -2.94 6.85 -7.64
N ILE A 79 -3.90 6.96 -8.57
CA ILE A 79 -3.69 6.66 -9.99
C ILE A 79 -2.64 7.57 -10.65
N HIS A 80 -2.46 8.81 -10.17
CA HIS A 80 -1.46 9.73 -10.72
C HIS A 80 -0.03 9.39 -10.28
N HIS A 81 0.14 8.46 -9.34
CA HIS A 81 1.43 7.81 -9.07
C HIS A 81 1.78 6.75 -10.13
N ASN A 82 0.87 6.43 -11.05
CA ASN A 82 1.10 5.55 -12.19
C ASN A 82 1.32 6.37 -13.46
N ARG A 83 1.98 5.78 -14.45
CA ARG A 83 2.02 6.37 -15.80
C ARG A 83 0.62 6.37 -16.41
N GLU A 84 0.31 7.37 -17.24
CA GLU A 84 -1.05 7.61 -17.77
C GLU A 84 -1.67 6.42 -18.51
N ASN A 85 -0.85 5.58 -19.14
CA ASN A 85 -1.29 4.42 -19.92
C ASN A 85 -1.45 3.13 -19.10
N VAL A 86 -1.11 3.16 -17.81
CA VAL A 86 -1.21 2.00 -16.91
C VAL A 86 -2.64 1.81 -16.47
N SER A 87 -3.11 0.56 -16.46
CA SER A 87 -4.45 0.20 -16.00
C SER A 87 -4.64 0.56 -14.53
N SER A 88 -5.80 1.14 -14.22
CA SER A 88 -6.27 1.34 -12.84
C SER A 88 -7.07 0.15 -12.30
N LYS A 89 -7.36 -0.85 -13.14
CA LYS A 89 -8.04 -2.10 -12.75
C LYS A 89 -7.05 -3.19 -12.35
N ALA A 90 -5.91 -3.27 -13.04
CA ALA A 90 -4.85 -4.20 -12.68
C ALA A 90 -4.07 -3.67 -11.46
N ALA A 91 -3.92 -4.51 -10.44
CA ALA A 91 -3.14 -4.13 -9.26
C ALA A 91 -1.65 -4.04 -9.60
N VAL A 92 -1.02 -2.91 -9.30
CA VAL A 92 0.45 -2.80 -9.32
C VAL A 92 1.02 -3.59 -8.14
N ARG A 93 1.87 -4.58 -8.43
CA ARG A 93 2.44 -5.48 -7.44
C ARG A 93 3.96 -5.35 -7.43
N LEU A 94 4.53 -5.38 -6.23
CA LEU A 94 5.97 -5.42 -6.00
C LEU A 94 6.28 -6.51 -4.96
N PRO A 95 6.24 -7.81 -5.32
CA PRO A 95 6.60 -8.89 -4.41
C PRO A 95 8.04 -8.73 -3.94
N GLY A 96 8.32 -9.11 -2.69
CA GLY A 96 9.67 -9.04 -2.15
C GLY A 96 9.70 -8.94 -0.63
N VAL A 97 10.89 -8.68 -0.11
CA VAL A 97 11.14 -8.46 1.31
C VAL A 97 12.25 -7.45 1.51
N ILE A 98 12.12 -6.64 2.57
CA ILE A 98 13.18 -5.81 3.14
C ILE A 98 13.50 -6.34 4.54
N CYS A 99 14.77 -6.63 4.80
CA CYS A 99 15.26 -7.15 6.07
C CYS A 99 16.13 -6.07 6.73
N LEU A 100 15.68 -5.58 7.88
CA LEU A 100 16.31 -4.48 8.60
C LEU A 100 16.87 -5.01 9.93
N ALA A 101 18.06 -4.57 10.31
CA ALA A 101 18.54 -4.76 11.67
C ALA A 101 17.90 -3.69 12.55
N VAL A 102 17.34 -4.13 13.67
CA VAL A 102 16.66 -3.26 14.63
C VAL A 102 17.06 -3.65 16.04
N GLU A 103 17.19 -2.65 16.89
CA GLU A 103 17.23 -2.83 18.33
C GLU A 103 15.82 -2.87 18.92
N GLN A 104 15.69 -3.27 20.19
CA GLN A 104 14.40 -3.43 20.84
C GLN A 104 13.51 -2.16 20.81
N PRO A 105 14.03 -0.94 21.04
CA PRO A 105 13.21 0.28 20.96
C PRO A 105 12.71 0.57 19.54
N GLU A 106 13.57 0.36 18.54
CA GLU A 106 13.24 0.56 17.13
C GLU A 106 12.18 -0.45 16.68
N TYR A 107 12.34 -1.72 17.07
CA TYR A 107 11.37 -2.77 16.82
C TYR A 107 9.99 -2.43 17.39
N GLN A 108 9.92 -2.00 18.66
CA GLN A 108 8.65 -1.61 19.29
C GLN A 108 7.99 -0.41 18.58
N THR A 109 8.82 0.57 18.18
CA THR A 109 8.36 1.75 17.44
C THR A 109 7.76 1.34 16.09
N LEU A 110 8.47 0.50 15.32
CA LEU A 110 8.00 0.01 14.03
C LEU A 110 6.72 -0.83 14.17
N GLN A 111 6.65 -1.74 15.14
CA GLN A 111 5.46 -2.56 15.36
C GLN A 111 4.24 -1.70 15.71
N THR A 112 4.44 -0.66 16.52
CA THR A 112 3.37 0.31 16.83
C THR A 112 2.93 1.07 15.59
N GLN A 113 3.89 1.54 14.78
CA GLN A 113 3.60 2.25 13.53
C GLN A 113 2.85 1.36 12.52
N LEU A 114 3.27 0.10 12.35
CA LEU A 114 2.62 -0.86 11.46
C LEU A 114 1.22 -1.23 11.95
N ALA A 115 1.02 -1.41 13.25
CA ALA A 115 -0.30 -1.64 13.83
C ALA A 115 -1.24 -0.45 13.60
N LEU A 116 -0.74 0.78 13.78
CA LEU A 116 -1.48 2.00 13.49
C LEU A 116 -1.91 2.07 12.02
N ILE A 117 -0.97 1.86 11.09
CA ILE A 117 -1.25 1.87 9.65
C ILE A 117 -2.31 0.82 9.31
N ASN A 118 -2.14 -0.43 9.75
CA ASN A 118 -3.07 -1.50 9.45
C ASN A 118 -4.46 -1.27 10.06
N ARG A 119 -4.53 -0.65 11.26
CA ARG A 119 -5.79 -0.20 11.86
C ARG A 119 -6.47 0.85 11.00
N LEU A 120 -5.75 1.90 10.57
CA LEU A 120 -6.29 2.97 9.72
C LEU A 120 -6.76 2.45 8.36
N LYS A 121 -6.04 1.49 7.77
CA LYS A 121 -6.46 0.82 6.52
C LYS A 121 -7.78 0.08 6.68
N SER A 122 -7.92 -0.68 7.77
CA SER A 122 -9.15 -1.40 8.11
C SER A 122 -10.30 -0.44 8.43
N GLU A 123 -10.01 0.65 9.16
CA GLU A 123 -11.00 1.69 9.47
C GLU A 123 -11.49 2.40 8.21
N LEU A 124 -10.61 2.72 7.27
CA LEU A 124 -10.97 3.30 5.98
C LEU A 124 -11.87 2.36 5.17
N GLU A 125 -11.55 1.07 5.14
CA GLU A 125 -12.39 0.05 4.49
C GLU A 125 -13.77 -0.03 5.15
N GLN A 126 -13.83 -0.07 6.48
CA GLN A 126 -15.08 -0.09 7.25
C GLN A 126 -15.93 1.16 7.00
N ILE A 127 -15.31 2.35 6.98
CA ILE A 127 -16.00 3.62 6.69
C ILE A 127 -16.68 3.55 5.32
N ILE A 128 -15.95 3.08 4.31
CA ILE A 128 -16.43 3.06 2.92
C ILE A 128 -17.47 1.95 2.69
N THR A 129 -17.25 0.76 3.25
CA THR A 129 -18.05 -0.43 2.92
C THR A 129 -19.24 -0.67 3.84
N VAL A 130 -19.20 -0.14 5.07
CA VAL A 130 -20.23 -0.37 6.10
C VAL A 130 -20.82 0.94 6.59
N ASP A 131 -20.02 1.84 7.16
CA ASP A 131 -20.53 3.04 7.85
C ASP A 131 -21.20 4.03 6.88
N SER A 132 -20.79 4.02 5.61
CA SER A 132 -21.39 4.83 4.55
C SER A 132 -22.83 4.45 4.23
N GLY A 133 -23.24 3.20 4.54
CA GLY A 133 -24.53 2.64 4.14
C GLY A 133 -24.72 2.53 2.62
N LEU A 134 -23.67 2.70 1.82
CA LEU A 134 -23.74 2.72 0.37
C LEU A 134 -23.75 1.31 -0.22
N ALA A 135 -24.59 1.13 -1.25
CA ALA A 135 -24.56 -0.05 -2.09
C ALA A 135 -23.22 -0.13 -2.84
N PRO A 136 -22.69 -1.34 -3.15
CA PRO A 136 -21.39 -1.51 -3.79
C PRO A 136 -21.16 -0.65 -5.03
N GLU A 137 -22.19 -0.43 -5.83
CA GLU A 137 -22.14 0.32 -7.10
C GLU A 137 -21.91 1.82 -6.87
N GLN A 138 -22.31 2.35 -5.71
CA GLN A 138 -22.21 3.76 -5.35
C GLN A 138 -20.88 4.11 -4.65
N ARG A 139 -20.16 3.10 -4.13
CA ARG A 139 -18.93 3.30 -3.34
C ARG A 139 -17.82 3.92 -4.18
N PHE A 140 -17.70 3.51 -5.45
CA PHE A 140 -16.69 4.03 -6.35
C PHE A 140 -16.86 5.55 -6.54
N GLU A 141 -18.05 6.00 -6.95
CA GLU A 141 -18.33 7.42 -7.15
C GLU A 141 -18.15 8.22 -5.85
N PHE A 142 -18.64 7.69 -4.72
CA PHE A 142 -18.49 8.32 -3.41
C PHE A 142 -17.03 8.56 -3.03
N VAL A 143 -16.18 7.53 -3.14
CA VAL A 143 -14.75 7.66 -2.83
C VAL A 143 -14.08 8.65 -3.77
N HIS A 144 -14.29 8.51 -5.09
CA HIS A 144 -13.59 9.33 -6.09
C HIS A 144 -14.08 10.79 -6.14
N THR A 145 -15.23 11.10 -5.57
CA THR A 145 -15.71 12.49 -5.37
C THR A 145 -14.91 13.22 -4.29
N HIS A 146 -14.40 12.50 -3.28
CA HIS A 146 -13.73 13.10 -2.12
C HIS A 146 -12.22 12.84 -2.08
N LEU A 147 -11.79 11.64 -2.49
CA LEU A 147 -10.39 11.22 -2.60
C LEU A 147 -10.11 10.92 -4.08
N HIS A 148 -9.96 11.98 -4.86
CA HIS A 148 -9.90 11.88 -6.32
C HIS A 148 -8.72 11.02 -6.79
N GLY A 149 -9.04 9.95 -7.52
CA GLY A 149 -8.03 9.05 -8.08
C GLY A 149 -7.45 8.05 -7.09
N LEU A 150 -8.05 7.87 -5.91
CA LEU A 150 -7.62 6.86 -4.95
C LEU A 150 -7.76 5.44 -5.54
N ILE A 151 -6.74 4.61 -5.35
CA ILE A 151 -6.76 3.17 -5.63
C ILE A 151 -7.17 2.47 -4.34
N THR A 152 -8.47 2.22 -4.16
CA THR A 152 -9.05 1.68 -2.92
C THR A 152 -8.37 0.40 -2.44
N LEU A 153 -8.08 -0.53 -3.35
CA LEU A 153 -7.39 -1.78 -2.98
C LEU A 153 -5.95 -1.55 -2.48
N SER A 154 -5.23 -0.56 -3.01
CA SER A 154 -3.92 -0.16 -2.46
C SER A 154 -4.05 0.46 -1.08
N ALA A 155 -5.11 1.25 -0.87
CA ALA A 155 -5.42 1.84 0.42
C ALA A 155 -5.74 0.76 1.47
N TYR A 156 -6.46 -0.31 1.11
CA TYR A 156 -6.84 -1.38 2.06
C TYR A 156 -5.72 -2.40 2.32
N ARG A 157 -4.85 -2.67 1.33
CA ARG A 157 -3.79 -3.67 1.48
C ARG A 157 -2.88 -3.36 2.67
N THR A 158 -2.79 -4.30 3.60
CA THR A 158 -2.02 -4.18 4.84
C THR A 158 -0.51 -4.32 4.61
N LEU A 159 0.27 -3.85 5.58
CA LEU A 159 1.70 -4.05 5.67
C LEU A 159 2.00 -5.24 6.57
N THR A 160 2.80 -6.19 6.08
CA THR A 160 3.17 -7.40 6.82
C THR A 160 4.58 -7.27 7.38
N ALA A 161 4.72 -7.43 8.71
CA ALA A 161 6.00 -7.56 9.37
C ALA A 161 6.29 -9.03 9.69
N LEU A 162 7.54 -9.44 9.51
CA LEU A 162 8.05 -10.75 9.91
C LEU A 162 9.16 -10.54 10.93
N THR A 163 9.05 -11.21 12.09
CA THR A 163 10.07 -11.13 13.14
C THR A 163 11.02 -12.31 13.01
N ASN A 164 12.30 -12.03 12.81
CA ASN A 164 13.39 -13.03 12.70
C ASN A 164 13.10 -14.22 11.76
N PRO A 165 12.71 -13.99 10.49
CA PRO A 165 12.50 -15.09 9.56
C PRO A 165 13.83 -15.77 9.19
N ASP A 166 13.91 -17.10 9.33
CA ASP A 166 15.08 -17.88 8.90
C ASP A 166 15.20 -17.97 7.38
N SER A 167 14.07 -18.04 6.67
CA SER A 167 14.04 -18.13 5.22
C SER A 167 12.80 -17.50 4.61
N VAL A 168 12.96 -16.92 3.42
CA VAL A 168 11.87 -16.38 2.60
C VAL A 168 12.02 -16.93 1.18
N ARG A 169 10.90 -17.33 0.58
CA ARG A 169 10.79 -17.85 -0.80
C ARG A 169 9.64 -17.15 -1.50
N PHE A 170 9.76 -16.98 -2.82
CA PHE A 170 8.76 -16.35 -3.68
C PHE A 170 8.46 -17.27 -4.87
N GLY A 171 7.22 -17.25 -5.37
CA GLY A 171 6.74 -18.06 -6.48
C GLY A 171 5.47 -17.49 -7.09
#